data_AF-A0A3M1NTJ6-F1
#
_entry.id   AF-A0A3M1NTJ6-F1
#
_cell.length_a   1.000
_cell.length_b   1.000
_cell.length_c   1.000
_cell.angle_alpha   90.00
_cell.angle_beta   90.00
_cell.angle_gamma   90.00
#
_symmetry.space_group_name_H-M   'P 1'
#
loop_
_entity.id
_entity.type
_entity.pdbx_description
1 polymer ?
#
loop_
_entity_poly.entity_id
_entity_poly.type
_entity_poly.pdbx_seq_one_letter_code
_entity_poly.pdbx_strand_id
1 'polypeptide(L)'
;MTNSKLLQQISQKECDKEEIAEQVIKKPELLSEVFEGLSADKASIKYGCDKILRIISQKEPSLLYPKIDFFIHNLDCENTFLKWGAIDIIANLAAVDSDKKIEKILDQYFSPIPGPVLITAANVVKAAARIALAKPQLTERITKELMKVEEANYQTTECRRIALGHTIESFDKFFEQIRDKKTVVAFVKRQLN
;
A
#
# COMPACT_ATOMS: atom_id res chain seq x y z
N MET A 1 24.59 -15.14 -10.80
CA MET A 1 25.09 -14.00 -10.00
C MET A 1 24.86 -12.75 -10.83
N THR A 2 23.97 -11.86 -10.39
CA THR A 2 23.56 -10.68 -11.15
C THR A 2 24.72 -9.68 -11.18
N ASN A 3 25.34 -9.47 -12.35
CA ASN A 3 26.38 -8.45 -12.58
C ASN A 3 25.82 -7.01 -12.60
N SER A 4 24.71 -6.76 -11.90
CA SER A 4 24.10 -5.44 -11.81
C SER A 4 24.84 -4.60 -10.78
N LYS A 5 25.45 -3.51 -11.25
CA LYS A 5 26.06 -2.49 -10.37
C LYS A 5 25.00 -1.83 -9.48
N LEU A 6 23.79 -1.65 -9.99
CA LEU A 6 22.67 -1.09 -9.24
C LEU A 6 22.27 -2.01 -8.07
N LEU A 7 22.07 -3.31 -8.32
CA LEU A 7 21.70 -4.26 -7.26
C LEU A 7 22.81 -4.40 -6.21
N GLN A 8 24.08 -4.31 -6.62
CA GLN A 8 25.20 -4.27 -5.68
C GLN A 8 25.11 -3.05 -4.77
N GLN A 9 24.88 -1.85 -5.33
CA GLN A 9 24.67 -0.60 -4.58
C GLN A 9 23.46 -0.71 -3.62
N ILE A 10 22.34 -1.26 -4.09
CA ILE A 10 21.15 -1.51 -3.26
C ILE A 10 21.47 -2.45 -2.10
N SER A 11 22.40 -3.39 -2.26
CA SER A 11 22.71 -4.35 -1.20
C SER A 11 23.58 -3.78 -0.06
N GLN A 12 24.14 -2.58 -0.24
CA GLN A 12 25.00 -1.92 0.74
C GLN A 12 24.20 -1.40 1.95
N LYS A 13 24.80 -1.41 3.13
CA LYS A 13 24.10 -1.09 4.39
C LYS A 13 23.75 0.40 4.53
N GLU A 14 24.61 1.27 4.01
CA GLU A 14 24.51 2.74 4.16
C GLU A 14 24.02 3.45 2.89
N CYS A 15 23.48 2.70 1.91
CA CYS A 15 23.01 3.34 0.69
C CYS A 15 21.72 4.14 0.93
N ASP A 16 21.65 5.32 0.33
CA ASP A 16 20.46 6.15 0.28
C ASP A 16 19.48 5.58 -0.76
N LYS A 17 18.31 5.11 -0.32
CA LYS A 17 17.32 4.51 -1.22
C LYS A 17 16.55 5.57 -1.98
N GLU A 18 16.43 6.74 -1.42
CA GLU A 18 15.78 7.91 -1.97
C GLU A 18 16.63 8.47 -3.12
N GLU A 19 17.96 8.52 -2.97
CA GLU A 19 18.89 8.86 -4.05
C GLU A 19 18.87 7.83 -5.18
N ILE A 20 18.85 6.53 -4.86
CA ILE A 20 18.74 5.48 -5.88
C ILE A 20 17.39 5.57 -6.61
N ALA A 21 16.30 5.84 -5.91
CA ALA A 21 14.99 6.04 -6.54
C ALA A 21 15.01 7.25 -7.50
N GLU A 22 15.61 8.37 -7.11
CA GLU A 22 15.82 9.54 -7.98
C GLU A 22 16.63 9.17 -9.24
N GLN A 23 17.68 8.36 -9.09
CA GLN A 23 18.45 7.87 -10.22
C GLN A 23 17.59 7.04 -11.18
N VAL A 24 16.77 6.12 -10.66
CA VAL A 24 15.89 5.27 -11.47
C VAL A 24 14.77 6.08 -12.13
N ILE A 25 14.23 7.12 -11.48
CA ILE A 25 13.28 8.05 -12.09
C ILE A 25 13.91 8.77 -13.29
N LYS A 26 15.17 9.23 -13.16
CA LYS A 26 15.92 9.88 -14.24
C LYS A 26 16.37 8.92 -15.35
N LYS A 27 16.42 7.62 -15.06
CA LYS A 27 16.86 6.54 -15.96
C LYS A 27 15.92 5.34 -15.88
N PRO A 28 14.68 5.45 -16.43
CA PRO A 28 13.66 4.41 -16.30
C PRO A 28 14.06 3.03 -16.84
N GLU A 29 15.07 2.96 -17.70
CA GLU A 29 15.66 1.69 -18.16
C GLU A 29 16.18 0.83 -17.00
N LEU A 30 16.54 1.44 -15.86
CA LEU A 30 16.98 0.73 -14.66
C LEU A 30 15.84 0.04 -13.91
N LEU A 31 14.57 0.34 -14.23
CA LEU A 31 13.42 -0.28 -13.58
C LEU A 31 13.43 -1.80 -13.75
N SER A 32 13.85 -2.32 -14.91
CA SER A 32 13.89 -3.77 -15.14
C SER A 32 14.79 -4.46 -14.11
N GLU A 33 15.96 -3.89 -13.81
CA GLU A 33 16.87 -4.43 -12.79
C GLU A 33 16.26 -4.36 -11.38
N VAL A 34 15.54 -3.28 -11.05
CA VAL A 34 14.85 -3.15 -9.76
C VAL A 34 13.74 -4.21 -9.61
N PHE A 35 12.95 -4.45 -10.67
CA PHE A 35 11.92 -5.50 -10.68
C PHE A 35 12.53 -6.90 -10.55
N GLU A 36 13.61 -7.19 -11.28
CA GLU A 36 14.36 -8.46 -11.15
C GLU A 36 14.87 -8.67 -9.72
N GLY A 37 15.30 -7.59 -9.06
CA GLY A 37 15.78 -7.61 -7.68
C GLY A 37 14.74 -8.06 -6.65
N LEU A 38 13.44 -7.98 -6.94
CA LEU A 38 12.37 -8.49 -6.07
C LEU A 38 12.43 -10.02 -5.90
N SER A 39 13.04 -10.72 -6.85
CA SER A 39 13.22 -12.18 -6.82
C SER A 39 14.58 -12.61 -6.27
N ALA A 40 15.44 -11.67 -5.84
CA ALA A 40 16.78 -12.00 -5.36
C ALA A 40 16.77 -12.82 -4.06
N ASP A 41 17.65 -13.82 -3.94
CA ASP A 41 17.81 -14.59 -2.69
C ASP A 41 18.31 -13.72 -1.53
N LYS A 42 19.17 -12.74 -1.85
CA LYS A 42 19.72 -11.81 -0.86
C LYS A 42 18.63 -10.83 -0.41
N ALA A 43 18.19 -10.97 0.84
CA ALA A 43 17.15 -10.15 1.45
C ALA A 43 17.40 -8.63 1.33
N SER A 44 18.65 -8.17 1.47
CA SER A 44 18.96 -6.73 1.35
C SER A 44 18.72 -6.17 -0.07
N ILE A 45 18.89 -7.01 -1.10
CA ILE A 45 18.55 -6.64 -2.49
C ILE A 45 17.04 -6.61 -2.64
N LYS A 46 16.35 -7.70 -2.27
CA LYS A 46 14.89 -7.83 -2.38
C LYS A 46 14.15 -6.68 -1.71
N TYR A 47 14.44 -6.45 -0.43
CA TYR A 47 13.78 -5.42 0.36
C TYR A 47 14.21 -4.01 -0.04
N GLY A 48 15.45 -3.86 -0.51
CA GLY A 48 15.94 -2.60 -1.06
C GLY A 48 15.21 -2.21 -2.35
N CYS A 49 14.99 -3.16 -3.27
CA CYS A 49 14.28 -2.94 -4.52
C CYS A 49 12.82 -2.58 -4.28
N ASP A 50 12.15 -3.32 -3.40
CA ASP A 50 10.77 -3.02 -3.00
C ASP A 50 10.64 -1.63 -2.36
N LYS A 51 11.58 -1.23 -1.47
CA LYS A 51 11.60 0.14 -0.93
C LYS A 51 11.76 1.19 -2.04
N ILE A 52 12.63 0.95 -3.02
CA ILE A 52 12.82 1.85 -4.15
C ILE A 52 11.52 1.96 -4.96
N LEU A 53 10.84 0.85 -5.27
CA LEU A 53 9.57 0.88 -6.00
C LEU A 53 8.48 1.63 -5.23
N ARG A 54 8.41 1.50 -3.90
CA ARG A 54 7.50 2.32 -3.08
C ARG A 54 7.80 3.81 -3.20
N ILE A 55 9.07 4.21 -3.08
CA ILE A 55 9.48 5.63 -3.23
C ILE A 55 9.12 6.15 -4.63
N ILE A 56 9.42 5.38 -5.68
CA ILE A 56 9.09 5.76 -7.06
C ILE A 56 7.57 5.89 -7.21
N SER A 57 6.77 4.94 -6.68
CA SER A 57 5.31 5.02 -6.77
C SER A 57 4.75 6.28 -6.12
N GLN A 58 5.38 6.77 -5.05
CA GLN A 58 4.97 8.00 -4.37
C GLN A 58 5.37 9.26 -5.15
N LYS A 59 6.57 9.28 -5.74
CA LYS A 59 7.13 10.45 -6.42
C LYS A 59 6.67 10.59 -7.88
N GLU A 60 6.70 9.48 -8.62
CA GLU A 60 6.42 9.41 -10.04
C GLU A 60 5.61 8.13 -10.35
N PRO A 61 4.33 8.06 -9.93
CA PRO A 61 3.48 6.88 -10.09
C PRO A 61 3.28 6.48 -11.56
N SER A 62 3.36 7.43 -12.49
CA SER A 62 3.17 7.19 -13.93
C SER A 62 4.16 6.18 -14.49
N LEU A 63 5.40 6.14 -13.97
CA LEU A 63 6.43 5.19 -14.38
C LEU A 63 6.11 3.73 -14.01
N LEU A 64 5.34 3.51 -12.95
CA LEU A 64 5.01 2.18 -12.45
C LEU A 64 3.61 1.71 -12.86
N TYR A 65 2.73 2.61 -13.26
CA TYR A 65 1.36 2.26 -13.69
C TYR A 65 1.29 1.21 -14.81
N PRO A 66 2.17 1.21 -15.84
CA PRO A 66 2.19 0.15 -16.85
C PRO A 66 2.39 -1.27 -16.28
N LYS A 67 2.90 -1.38 -15.05
CA LYS A 67 3.11 -2.64 -14.32
C LYS A 67 2.09 -2.84 -13.18
N ILE A 68 0.98 -2.11 -13.14
CA ILE A 68 -0.02 -2.25 -12.07
C ILE A 68 -0.52 -3.70 -11.90
N ASP A 69 -0.69 -4.45 -12.99
CA ASP A 69 -1.15 -5.85 -12.91
C ASP A 69 -0.16 -6.76 -12.17
N PHE A 70 1.15 -6.47 -12.23
CA PHE A 70 2.16 -7.17 -11.43
C PHE A 70 1.94 -6.94 -9.93
N PHE A 71 1.62 -5.70 -9.53
CA PHE A 71 1.34 -5.40 -8.13
C PHE A 71 0.00 -5.98 -7.69
N ILE A 72 -1.03 -5.96 -8.54
CA ILE A 72 -2.33 -6.59 -8.26
C ILE A 72 -2.13 -8.08 -7.99
N HIS A 73 -1.35 -8.78 -8.82
CA HIS A 73 -1.02 -10.19 -8.61
C HIS A 73 -0.32 -10.43 -7.25
N ASN A 74 0.53 -9.50 -6.82
CA ASN A 74 1.24 -9.61 -5.55
C ASN A 74 0.36 -9.42 -4.30
N LEU A 75 -0.90 -8.97 -4.43
CA LEU A 75 -1.83 -8.93 -3.30
C LEU A 75 -2.09 -10.33 -2.71
N ASP A 76 -1.99 -11.38 -3.53
CA ASP A 76 -2.20 -12.77 -3.11
C ASP A 76 -0.89 -13.52 -2.79
N CYS A 77 0.27 -12.85 -2.89
CA CYS A 77 1.56 -13.47 -2.67
C CYS A 77 1.71 -14.04 -1.24
N GLU A 78 2.30 -15.21 -1.09
CA GLU A 78 2.64 -15.78 0.24
C GLU A 78 3.69 -14.92 0.96
N ASN A 79 4.56 -14.25 0.19
CA ASN A 79 5.53 -13.33 0.76
C ASN A 79 4.81 -12.05 1.22
N THR A 80 4.57 -11.95 2.52
CA THR A 80 3.85 -10.83 3.13
C THR A 80 4.53 -9.48 2.90
N PHE A 81 5.86 -9.45 2.75
CA PHE A 81 6.58 -8.22 2.48
C PHE A 81 6.29 -7.68 1.07
N LEU A 82 6.34 -8.55 0.04
CA LEU A 82 5.94 -8.16 -1.33
C LEU A 82 4.47 -7.77 -1.39
N LYS A 83 3.61 -8.45 -0.63
CA LYS A 83 2.19 -8.10 -0.48
C LYS A 83 2.01 -6.68 0.09
N TRP A 84 2.72 -6.34 1.16
CA TRP A 84 2.65 -5.00 1.76
C TRP A 84 3.22 -3.93 0.83
N GLY A 85 4.30 -4.22 0.10
CA GLY A 85 4.82 -3.37 -0.96
C GLY A 85 3.77 -3.10 -2.04
N ALA A 86 3.09 -4.15 -2.52
CA ALA A 86 2.02 -4.03 -3.51
C ALA A 86 0.83 -3.19 -3.01
N ILE A 87 0.39 -3.40 -1.76
CA ILE A 87 -0.68 -2.60 -1.13
C ILE A 87 -0.33 -1.11 -1.18
N ASP A 88 0.91 -0.77 -0.78
CA ASP A 88 1.39 0.62 -0.74
C ASP A 88 1.50 1.24 -2.13
N ILE A 89 2.11 0.51 -3.07
CA ILE A 89 2.32 0.96 -4.46
C ILE A 89 0.98 1.17 -5.16
N ILE A 90 0.05 0.20 -5.09
CA ILE A 90 -1.28 0.33 -5.71
C ILE A 90 -2.01 1.57 -5.21
N ALA A 91 -1.91 1.87 -3.90
CA ALA A 91 -2.54 3.06 -3.35
C ALA A 91 -1.97 4.37 -3.90
N ASN A 92 -0.65 4.42 -4.15
CA ASN A 92 -0.02 5.58 -4.81
C ASN A 92 -0.41 5.66 -6.30
N LEU A 93 -0.50 4.52 -6.98
CA LEU A 93 -0.90 4.44 -8.39
C LEU A 93 -2.35 4.93 -8.64
N ALA A 94 -3.18 5.01 -7.60
CA ALA A 94 -4.55 5.50 -7.72
C ALA A 94 -4.65 6.91 -8.34
N ALA A 95 -3.63 7.75 -8.14
CA ALA A 95 -3.57 9.10 -8.72
C ALA A 95 -3.47 9.13 -10.25
N VAL A 96 -3.01 8.02 -10.87
CA VAL A 96 -2.79 7.90 -12.32
C VAL A 96 -3.57 6.73 -12.94
N ASP A 97 -4.52 6.14 -12.20
CA ASP A 97 -5.28 4.96 -12.63
C ASP A 97 -6.41 5.29 -13.62
N SER A 98 -6.00 5.58 -14.87
CA SER A 98 -6.89 5.94 -15.99
C SER A 98 -7.84 4.82 -16.39
N ASP A 99 -7.38 3.56 -16.31
CA ASP A 99 -8.11 2.38 -16.78
C ASP A 99 -9.09 1.82 -15.72
N LYS A 100 -9.17 2.50 -14.57
CA LYS A 100 -10.02 2.14 -13.44
C LYS A 100 -9.78 0.70 -12.97
N LYS A 101 -8.52 0.29 -12.91
CA LYS A 101 -8.13 -1.07 -12.49
C LYS A 101 -8.32 -1.24 -11.00
N ILE A 102 -8.13 -0.19 -10.19
CA ILE A 102 -8.29 -0.25 -8.74
C ILE A 102 -9.76 -0.48 -8.37
N GLU A 103 -10.70 0.15 -9.07
CA GLU A 103 -12.14 -0.07 -8.86
C GLU A 103 -12.54 -1.54 -8.98
N LYS A 104 -11.88 -2.28 -9.87
CA LYS A 104 -12.17 -3.70 -10.14
C LYS A 104 -11.63 -4.64 -9.06
N ILE A 105 -10.68 -4.19 -8.25
CA ILE A 105 -10.01 -5.02 -7.24
C ILE A 105 -10.29 -4.59 -5.80
N LEU A 106 -11.21 -3.64 -5.55
CA LEU A 106 -11.46 -3.13 -4.20
C LEU A 106 -11.80 -4.24 -3.21
N ASP A 107 -12.59 -5.22 -3.61
CA ASP A 107 -12.98 -6.34 -2.75
C ASP A 107 -11.75 -7.18 -2.35
N GLN A 108 -10.86 -7.46 -3.30
CA GLN A 108 -9.58 -8.14 -3.05
C GLN A 108 -8.67 -7.29 -2.15
N TYR A 109 -8.53 -6.00 -2.47
CA TYR A 109 -7.67 -5.05 -1.79
C TYR A 109 -8.05 -4.88 -0.31
N PHE A 110 -9.35 -4.82 -0.01
CA PHE A 110 -9.89 -4.64 1.33
C PHE A 110 -10.16 -5.95 2.08
N SER A 111 -10.06 -7.11 1.41
CA SER A 111 -10.24 -8.43 2.02
C SER A 111 -9.43 -8.69 3.30
N PRO A 112 -8.25 -8.07 3.55
CA PRO A 112 -7.52 -8.28 4.81
C PRO A 112 -8.14 -7.60 6.04
N ILE A 113 -9.02 -6.60 5.87
CA ILE A 113 -9.55 -5.80 6.99
C ILE A 113 -10.22 -6.65 8.07
N PRO A 114 -11.09 -7.63 7.75
CA PRO A 114 -11.76 -8.45 8.76
C PRO A 114 -10.83 -9.38 9.58
N GLY A 115 -9.54 -9.49 9.23
CA GLY A 115 -8.57 -10.34 9.92
C GLY A 115 -8.23 -11.63 9.16
N PRO A 116 -7.45 -12.55 9.78
CA PRO A 116 -6.94 -12.50 11.15
C PRO A 116 -5.61 -11.76 11.32
N VAL A 117 -4.95 -11.35 10.23
CA VAL A 117 -3.59 -10.80 10.26
C VAL A 117 -3.62 -9.27 10.41
N LEU A 118 -3.42 -8.79 11.64
CA LEU A 118 -3.41 -7.35 11.97
C LEU A 118 -2.49 -6.53 11.06
N ILE A 119 -1.25 -6.97 10.87
CA ILE A 119 -0.24 -6.16 10.18
C ILE A 119 -0.66 -5.90 8.72
N THR A 120 -1.22 -6.91 8.05
CA THR A 120 -1.74 -6.77 6.69
C THR A 120 -2.97 -5.86 6.66
N ALA A 121 -3.91 -6.02 7.59
CA ALA A 121 -5.07 -5.14 7.70
C ALA A 121 -4.66 -3.68 7.92
N ALA A 122 -3.70 -3.43 8.82
CA ALA A 122 -3.19 -2.10 9.12
C ALA A 122 -2.54 -1.44 7.89
N ASN A 123 -1.78 -2.19 7.08
CA ASN A 123 -1.21 -1.66 5.84
C ASN A 123 -2.30 -1.25 4.83
N VAL A 124 -3.34 -2.08 4.65
CA VAL A 124 -4.49 -1.75 3.80
C VAL A 124 -5.21 -0.50 4.30
N VAL A 125 -5.54 -0.46 5.60
CA VAL A 125 -6.26 0.67 6.23
C VAL A 125 -5.50 1.98 6.07
N LYS A 126 -4.18 1.98 6.33
CA LYS A 126 -3.33 3.16 6.19
C LYS A 126 -3.21 3.63 4.74
N ALA A 127 -3.16 2.69 3.81
CA ALA A 127 -3.03 2.97 2.38
C ALA A 127 -4.35 3.47 1.75
N ALA A 128 -5.50 3.01 2.27
CA ALA A 128 -6.84 3.34 1.78
C ALA A 128 -7.10 4.84 1.62
N ALA A 129 -6.61 5.67 2.56
CA ALA A 129 -6.77 7.11 2.52
C ALA A 129 -6.21 7.73 1.23
N ARG A 130 -5.09 7.21 0.70
CA ARG A 130 -4.53 7.70 -0.57
C ARG A 130 -5.43 7.39 -1.75
N ILE A 131 -6.05 6.21 -1.76
CA ILE A 131 -7.02 5.84 -2.81
C ILE A 131 -8.24 6.74 -2.74
N ALA A 132 -8.78 6.99 -1.53
CA ALA A 132 -9.91 7.89 -1.35
C ALA A 132 -9.60 9.32 -1.84
N LEU A 133 -8.45 9.86 -1.41
CA LEU A 133 -8.00 11.19 -1.80
C LEU A 133 -7.80 11.33 -3.32
N ALA A 134 -7.21 10.31 -3.96
CA ALA A 134 -6.96 10.29 -5.40
C ALA A 134 -8.24 10.03 -6.22
N LYS A 135 -9.21 9.29 -5.67
CA LYS A 135 -10.43 8.86 -6.36
C LYS A 135 -11.66 9.19 -5.51
N PRO A 136 -12.08 10.47 -5.43
CA PRO A 136 -13.17 10.90 -4.55
C PRO A 136 -14.51 10.18 -4.78
N GLN A 137 -14.74 9.65 -5.99
CA GLN A 137 -15.91 8.83 -6.30
C GLN A 137 -15.96 7.50 -5.51
N LEU A 138 -14.82 7.03 -5.00
CA LEU A 138 -14.70 5.80 -4.21
C LEU A 138 -14.80 6.04 -2.71
N THR A 139 -14.80 7.29 -2.24
CA THR A 139 -14.75 7.64 -0.82
C THR A 139 -15.82 6.91 0.00
N GLU A 140 -17.08 6.88 -0.44
CA GLU A 140 -18.12 6.17 0.32
C GLU A 140 -17.93 4.65 0.33
N ARG A 141 -17.41 4.08 -0.75
CA ARG A 141 -17.12 2.64 -0.82
C ARG A 141 -16.00 2.29 0.15
N ILE A 142 -14.92 3.07 0.13
CA ILE A 142 -13.77 2.91 1.01
C ILE A 142 -14.18 3.10 2.47
N THR A 143 -14.99 4.11 2.78
CA THR A 143 -15.50 4.33 4.14
C THR A 143 -16.22 3.10 4.69
N LYS A 144 -17.11 2.51 3.90
CA LYS A 144 -17.83 1.29 4.28
C LYS A 144 -16.90 0.09 4.47
N GLU A 145 -15.89 -0.07 3.61
CA GLU A 145 -14.91 -1.15 3.75
C GLU A 145 -14.06 -1.00 5.01
N LEU A 146 -13.61 0.22 5.32
CA LEU A 146 -12.85 0.50 6.54
C LEU A 146 -13.66 0.24 7.82
N MET A 147 -14.95 0.57 7.83
CA MET A 147 -15.83 0.34 9.00
C MET A 147 -15.97 -1.14 9.37
N LYS A 148 -15.72 -2.08 8.45
CA LYS A 148 -15.75 -3.52 8.75
C LYS A 148 -14.77 -3.94 9.84
N VAL A 149 -13.77 -3.11 10.16
CA VAL A 149 -12.87 -3.36 11.29
C VAL A 149 -13.61 -3.48 12.62
N GLU A 150 -14.81 -2.89 12.76
CA GLU A 150 -15.65 -3.05 13.96
C GLU A 150 -16.04 -4.51 14.17
N GLU A 151 -16.20 -5.31 13.13
CA GLU A 151 -16.60 -6.71 13.22
C GLU A 151 -15.40 -7.67 13.01
N ALA A 152 -14.18 -7.13 12.94
CA ALA A 152 -12.99 -7.92 12.64
C ALA A 152 -12.60 -8.89 13.75
N ASN A 153 -12.15 -10.08 13.34
CA ASN A 153 -11.70 -11.16 14.21
C ASN A 153 -10.18 -11.31 14.10
N TYR A 154 -9.45 -10.60 14.96
CA TYR A 154 -8.00 -10.73 15.09
C TYR A 154 -7.61 -11.64 16.25
N GLN A 155 -6.33 -12.01 16.31
CA GLN A 155 -5.79 -12.89 17.35
C GLN A 155 -6.05 -12.39 18.78
N THR A 156 -6.06 -11.07 18.99
CA THR A 156 -6.34 -10.48 20.31
C THR A 156 -7.25 -9.26 20.19
N THR A 157 -7.89 -8.90 21.31
CA THR A 157 -8.65 -7.66 21.44
C THR A 157 -7.76 -6.43 21.23
N GLU A 158 -6.50 -6.48 21.68
CA GLU A 158 -5.51 -5.42 21.46
C GLU A 158 -5.19 -5.24 19.98
N CYS A 159 -5.09 -6.34 19.21
CA CYS A 159 -4.94 -6.24 17.76
C CYS A 159 -6.13 -5.52 17.12
N ARG A 160 -7.36 -5.83 17.53
CA ARG A 160 -8.57 -5.12 17.05
C ARG A 160 -8.53 -3.64 17.41
N ARG A 161 -8.12 -3.29 18.63
CA ARG A 161 -7.97 -1.89 19.08
C ARG A 161 -6.95 -1.12 18.23
N ILE A 162 -5.81 -1.73 17.91
CA ILE A 162 -4.81 -1.13 17.02
C ILE A 162 -5.38 -0.90 15.61
N ALA A 163 -6.09 -1.87 15.05
CA ALA A 163 -6.73 -1.74 13.74
C ALA A 163 -7.79 -0.63 13.72
N LEU A 164 -8.60 -0.52 14.78
CA LEU A 164 -9.55 0.58 14.99
C LEU A 164 -8.83 1.93 15.04
N GLY A 165 -7.74 2.05 15.79
CA GLY A 165 -6.92 3.26 15.86
C GLY A 165 -6.42 3.70 14.49
N HIS A 166 -5.85 2.78 13.71
CA HIS A 166 -5.43 3.08 12.33
C HIS A 166 -6.58 3.45 11.41
N THR A 167 -7.77 2.91 11.64
CA THR A 167 -8.97 3.27 10.87
C THR A 167 -9.40 4.69 11.15
N ILE A 168 -9.36 5.13 12.42
CA ILE A 168 -9.63 6.51 12.83
C ILE A 168 -8.60 7.47 12.20
N GLU A 169 -7.31 7.13 12.28
CA GLU A 169 -6.23 7.90 11.64
C GLU A 169 -6.40 7.98 10.11
N SER A 170 -6.92 6.92 9.49
CA SER A 170 -7.19 6.90 8.05
C SER A 170 -8.36 7.80 7.70
N PHE A 171 -9.46 7.75 8.46
CA PHE A 171 -10.61 8.63 8.27
C PHE A 171 -10.26 10.10 8.39
N ASP A 172 -9.43 10.48 9.37
CA ASP A 172 -8.99 11.86 9.55
C ASP A 172 -8.39 12.46 8.27
N LYS A 173 -7.60 11.68 7.52
CA LYS A 173 -6.92 12.12 6.29
C LYS A 173 -7.86 12.49 5.14
N PHE A 174 -9.04 11.89 5.06
CA PHE A 174 -9.99 12.13 3.96
C PHE A 174 -11.40 12.49 4.44
N PHE A 175 -11.55 12.87 5.71
CA PHE A 175 -12.83 13.15 6.36
C PHE A 175 -13.65 14.20 5.60
N GLU A 176 -12.99 15.20 5.01
CA GLU A 176 -13.64 16.24 4.23
C GLU A 176 -14.31 15.75 2.95
N GLN A 177 -13.87 14.61 2.40
CA GLN A 177 -14.50 14.00 1.22
C GLN A 177 -15.69 13.09 1.57
N ILE A 178 -15.87 12.76 2.85
CA ILE A 178 -16.93 11.85 3.30
C ILE A 178 -18.25 12.62 3.36
N ARG A 179 -19.29 12.10 2.71
CA ARG A 179 -20.64 12.70 2.74
C ARG A 179 -21.33 12.41 4.06
N ASP A 180 -21.31 11.16 4.52
CA ASP A 180 -21.91 10.77 5.79
C ASP A 180 -20.92 10.89 6.96
N LYS A 181 -20.54 12.13 7.26
CA LYS A 181 -19.67 12.44 8.41
C LYS A 181 -20.28 11.97 9.75
N LYS A 182 -21.61 11.91 9.85
CA LYS A 182 -22.30 11.50 11.09
C LYS A 182 -22.00 10.05 11.44
N THR A 183 -22.03 9.15 10.47
CA THR A 183 -21.74 7.73 10.69
C THR A 183 -20.28 7.52 11.11
N VAL A 184 -19.33 8.25 10.50
CA VAL A 184 -17.91 8.20 10.90
C VAL A 184 -17.70 8.74 12.31
N VAL A 185 -18.33 9.86 12.68
CA VAL A 185 -18.25 10.39 14.05
C VAL A 185 -18.86 9.41 15.07
N ALA A 186 -19.98 8.77 14.72
CA ALA A 186 -20.59 7.75 15.56
C ALA A 186 -19.67 6.53 15.73
N PHE A 187 -18.99 6.10 14.66
CA PHE A 187 -17.95 5.07 14.70
C PHE A 187 -16.85 5.43 15.69
N VAL A 188 -16.27 6.64 15.60
CA VAL A 188 -15.19 7.08 16.49
C VAL A 188 -15.65 7.09 17.95
N LYS A 189 -16.84 7.63 18.23
CA LYS A 189 -17.40 7.71 19.58
C LYS A 189 -17.55 6.34 20.26
N ARG A 190 -17.88 5.29 19.51
CA ARG A 190 -17.99 3.93 20.06
C ARG A 190 -16.66 3.37 20.56
N GLN A 191 -15.53 3.92 20.13
CA GLN A 191 -14.19 3.44 20.49
C GLN A 191 -13.58 4.19 21.70
N LEU A 192 -14.30 5.16 22.27
CA LEU A 192 -13.87 5.93 23.44
C LEU A 192 -14.23 5.27 24.79
N ASN A 193 -14.95 4.15 24.75
CA ASN A 193 -15.45 3.43 25.92
C ASN A 193 -14.75 2.08 26.09
#